data_AF-A0A1Z9SMR1-F1
#
_entry.id   AF-A0A1Z9SMR1-F1
#
_cell.length_a   1.000
_cell.length_b   1.000
_cell.length_c   1.000
_cell.angle_alpha   90.00
_cell.angle_beta   90.00
_cell.angle_gamma   90.00
#
_symmetry.space_group_name_H-M   'P 1'
#
loop_
_entity.id
_entity.type
_entity.pdbx_description
1 polymer ?
#
loop_
_entity_poly.entity_id
_entity_poly.type
_entity_poly.pdbx_seq_one_letter_code
_entity_poly.pdbx_strand_id
1 'polypeptide(L)'
;MDKSKKFFAVNNVNWGHRWGYKDTSFVSKGEKIVSLSGNRYEICSKTLPNLIPFAEDVLGIKVSPDPQIKEVENKPISKQKTNKPFLDELTSIFDEDRFSSSDEERLLHSHGQTTSDEVYKVLYSKLES
;
A
#
# COMPACT_ATOMS: atom_id res chain seq x y z
N MET A 1 -3.56 16.06 25.65
CA MET A 1 -2.69 15.94 24.46
C MET A 1 -3.55 15.94 23.21
N ASP A 2 -3.12 16.67 22.19
CA ASP A 2 -3.79 16.69 20.89
C ASP A 2 -3.63 15.30 20.23
N LYS A 3 -4.76 14.62 19.99
CA LYS A 3 -4.79 13.30 19.34
C LYS A 3 -4.26 13.34 17.89
N SER A 4 -3.97 14.52 17.35
CA SER A 4 -3.33 14.73 16.05
C SER A 4 -1.86 14.28 15.96
N LYS A 5 -1.22 13.96 17.09
CA LYS A 5 0.23 13.65 17.14
C LYS A 5 0.61 12.18 17.02
N LYS A 6 -0.35 11.27 16.97
CA LYS A 6 -0.06 9.83 16.83
C LYS A 6 0.41 9.54 15.41
N PHE A 7 1.68 9.19 15.24
CA PHE A 7 2.20 8.71 13.96
C PHE A 7 1.72 7.27 13.75
N PHE A 8 0.65 7.13 12.97
CA PHE A 8 0.19 5.85 12.45
C PHE A 8 0.67 5.70 11.00
N ALA A 9 1.27 4.55 10.70
CA ALA A 9 1.64 4.25 9.32
C ALA A 9 0.37 4.02 8.49
N VAL A 10 -0.69 3.46 9.10
CA VAL A 10 -2.01 3.37 8.49
C VAL A 10 -2.67 4.74 8.52
N ASN A 11 -2.96 5.28 7.34
CA ASN A 11 -3.56 6.60 7.22
C ASN A 11 -4.36 6.78 5.91
N ASN A 12 -4.98 7.95 5.77
CA ASN A 12 -5.81 8.30 4.62
C ASN A 12 -5.03 8.95 3.47
N VAL A 13 -3.72 9.10 3.59
CA VAL A 13 -2.86 9.80 2.64
C VAL A 13 -2.11 8.83 1.72
N ASN A 14 -1.59 7.73 2.27
CA ASN A 14 -0.81 6.73 1.56
C ASN A 14 -1.68 5.54 1.11
N TRP A 15 -1.24 4.81 0.08
CA TRP A 15 -1.92 3.60 -0.38
C TRP A 15 -1.85 2.41 0.59
N GLY A 16 -1.08 2.51 1.68
CA GLY A 16 -0.84 1.41 2.60
C GLY A 16 0.06 0.36 1.94
N HIS A 17 -0.53 -0.73 1.45
CA HIS A 17 0.20 -1.86 0.89
C HIS A 17 0.74 -1.65 -0.53
N ARG A 18 0.34 -0.56 -1.21
CA ARG A 18 0.88 -0.18 -2.53
C ARG A 18 1.86 1.00 -2.38
N TRP A 19 2.56 1.31 -3.46
CA TRP A 19 3.52 2.41 -3.46
C TRP A 19 2.85 3.79 -3.42
N GLY A 20 3.38 4.67 -2.57
CA GLY A 20 3.14 6.10 -2.61
C GLY A 20 1.78 6.57 -2.10
N TYR A 21 1.30 7.67 -2.68
CA TYR A 21 0.17 8.47 -2.20
C TYR A 21 -1.12 8.14 -2.93
N LYS A 22 -2.24 8.10 -2.21
CA LYS A 22 -3.59 7.82 -2.75
C LYS A 22 -4.02 8.78 -3.85
N ASP A 23 -3.49 10.00 -3.83
CA ASP A 23 -3.76 11.03 -4.85
C ASP A 23 -2.96 10.86 -6.14
N THR A 24 -2.05 9.88 -6.20
CA THR A 24 -1.14 9.66 -7.32
C THR A 24 -1.27 8.22 -7.81
N SER A 25 -1.80 8.07 -9.02
CA SER A 25 -1.95 6.80 -9.73
C SER A 25 -2.08 7.01 -11.24
N PHE A 26 -1.78 5.99 -12.04
CA PHE A 26 -2.11 6.05 -13.46
C PHE A 26 -3.62 5.94 -13.63
N VAL A 27 -4.18 6.86 -14.42
CA VAL A 27 -5.61 6.89 -14.76
C VAL A 27 -5.79 6.83 -16.28
N SER A 28 -6.76 6.05 -16.73
CA SER A 28 -7.08 5.95 -18.15
C SER A 28 -7.65 7.28 -18.69
N LYS A 29 -7.26 7.61 -19.91
CA LYS A 29 -7.78 8.71 -20.74
C LYS A 29 -8.34 8.20 -22.07
N GLY A 30 -8.55 6.88 -22.19
CA GLY A 30 -8.87 6.16 -23.42
C GLY A 30 -8.25 4.76 -23.40
N GLU A 31 -8.46 3.96 -24.45
CA GLU A 31 -8.08 2.54 -24.46
C GLU A 31 -6.62 2.26 -24.12
N LYS A 32 -5.69 3.08 -24.64
CA LYS A 32 -4.23 2.89 -24.44
C LYS A 32 -3.51 4.17 -24.02
N ILE A 33 -4.25 5.13 -23.49
CA ILE A 33 -3.73 6.44 -23.10
C ILE A 33 -3.95 6.59 -21.60
N VAL A 34 -2.89 6.98 -20.89
CA VAL A 34 -2.95 7.23 -19.45
C VAL A 34 -2.39 8.60 -19.11
N SER A 35 -2.76 9.12 -17.95
CA SER A 35 -2.06 10.22 -17.27
C SER A 35 -1.81 9.83 -15.81
N LEU A 36 -0.95 10.56 -15.11
CA LEU A 36 -0.81 10.41 -13.66
C LEU A 36 -1.79 11.38 -12.96
N SER A 37 -2.54 10.90 -11.96
CA SER A 37 -3.47 11.73 -11.18
C SER A 37 -2.74 12.64 -10.18
N GLY A 38 -3.48 13.59 -9.61
CA GLY A 38 -2.97 14.53 -8.61
C GLY A 38 -2.15 15.68 -9.19
N ASN A 39 -1.33 16.31 -8.35
CA ASN A 39 -0.45 17.43 -8.70
C ASN A 39 0.91 17.38 -7.99
N ARG A 40 1.26 16.21 -7.42
CA ARG A 40 2.46 16.01 -6.60
C ARG A 40 3.76 16.04 -7.41
N TYR A 41 3.67 15.63 -8.67
CA TYR A 41 4.81 15.54 -9.58
C TYR A 41 4.49 16.31 -10.87
N GLU A 42 5.50 16.87 -11.52
CA GLU A 42 5.31 17.65 -12.76
C GLU A 42 4.63 16.84 -13.87
N ILE A 43 4.89 15.52 -13.91
CA ILE A 43 4.31 14.60 -14.89
C ILE A 43 2.79 14.42 -14.74
N CYS A 44 2.19 14.76 -13.59
CA CYS A 44 0.73 14.67 -13.37
C CYS A 44 -0.07 15.54 -14.35
N SER A 45 0.53 16.61 -14.86
CA SER A 45 -0.10 17.49 -15.86
C SER A 45 -0.04 16.96 -17.30
N LYS A 46 0.61 15.82 -17.53
CA LYS A 46 0.92 15.30 -18.87
C LYS A 46 0.09 14.07 -19.21
N THR A 47 -0.29 13.97 -20.48
CA THR A 47 -0.83 12.75 -21.08
C THR A 47 0.33 11.89 -21.61
N LEU A 48 0.25 10.59 -21.40
CA LEU A 48 1.27 9.60 -21.77
C LEU A 48 0.68 8.61 -22.80
N PRO A 49 0.51 9.02 -24.07
CA PRO A 49 -0.16 8.19 -25.08
C PRO A 49 0.63 6.95 -25.49
N ASN A 50 1.95 6.96 -25.30
CA ASN A 50 2.84 5.90 -25.77
C ASN A 50 3.29 4.95 -24.66
N LEU A 51 2.90 5.17 -23.40
CA LEU A 51 3.35 4.32 -22.28
C LEU A 51 2.79 2.89 -22.36
N ILE A 52 1.48 2.74 -22.59
CA ILE A 52 0.87 1.42 -22.76
C ILE A 52 1.38 0.73 -24.03
N PRO A 53 1.38 1.38 -25.23
CA PRO A 53 1.96 0.77 -26.43
C PRO A 53 3.40 0.30 -26.25
N PHE A 54 4.24 1.10 -25.60
CA PHE A 54 5.62 0.72 -25.29
C PHE A 54 5.69 -0.49 -24.37
N ALA A 55 4.88 -0.54 -23.30
CA ALA A 55 4.86 -1.69 -22.38
C ALA A 55 4.37 -2.97 -23.06
N GLU A 56 3.34 -2.88 -23.92
CA GLU A 56 2.84 -4.03 -24.70
C GLU A 56 3.91 -4.57 -25.66
N ASP A 57 4.65 -3.69 -26.34
CA ASP A 57 5.70 -4.06 -27.27
C ASP A 57 6.89 -4.73 -26.56
N VAL A 58 7.39 -4.10 -25.49
CA VAL A 58 8.56 -4.59 -24.74
C VAL A 58 8.27 -5.90 -24.00
N LEU A 59 7.07 -6.03 -23.42
CA LEU A 59 6.72 -7.21 -22.61
C LEU A 59 6.01 -8.30 -23.42
N GLY A 60 5.58 -8.01 -24.65
CA GLY A 60 4.83 -8.94 -25.49
C GLY A 60 3.44 -9.28 -24.94
N ILE A 61 2.82 -8.39 -24.16
CA ILE A 61 1.52 -8.59 -23.52
C ILE A 61 0.45 -7.63 -24.06
N LYS A 62 -0.81 -7.91 -23.75
CA LYS A 62 -1.91 -6.93 -23.87
C LYS A 62 -2.31 -6.41 -22.51
N VAL A 63 -2.31 -5.09 -22.36
CA VAL A 63 -2.72 -4.45 -21.11
C VAL A 63 -4.22 -4.25 -21.14
N SER A 64 -4.91 -4.84 -20.16
CA SER A 64 -6.34 -4.61 -19.95
C SER A 64 -6.55 -3.42 -19.00
N PRO A 65 -7.54 -2.54 -19.24
CA PRO A 65 -7.88 -1.46 -18.30
C PRO A 65 -8.46 -2.00 -16.99
N ASP A 66 -9.07 -3.19 -17.03
CA ASP A 66 -9.72 -3.78 -15.88
C ASP A 66 -8.78 -4.73 -15.11
N PRO A 67 -8.77 -4.66 -13.77
CA PRO A 67 -7.97 -5.58 -12.96
C PRO A 67 -8.45 -7.02 -13.17
N GLN A 68 -7.51 -7.89 -13.53
CA GLN A 68 -7.78 -9.31 -13.80
C GLN A 68 -7.81 -10.16 -12.51
N ILE A 69 -7.34 -9.61 -11.39
CA ILE A 69 -7.29 -10.26 -10.08
C ILE A 69 -7.92 -9.32 -9.06
N LYS A 70 -8.79 -9.87 -8.21
CA LYS A 70 -9.44 -9.11 -7.13
C LYS A 70 -8.57 -9.13 -5.88
N GLU A 71 -8.44 -7.97 -5.26
CA GLU A 71 -7.78 -7.84 -3.96
C GLU A 71 -8.56 -8.59 -2.89
N VAL A 72 -7.85 -9.23 -1.95
CA VAL A 72 -8.47 -9.87 -0.78
C VAL A 72 -8.90 -8.79 0.19
N GLU A 73 -10.22 -8.68 0.42
CA GLU A 73 -10.82 -7.72 1.35
C GLU A 73 -10.40 -8.00 2.80
N ASN A 74 -10.57 -9.24 3.25
CA ASN A 74 -10.20 -9.69 4.59
C ASN A 74 -8.80 -10.27 4.58
N LYS A 75 -7.80 -9.41 4.73
CA LYS A 75 -6.39 -9.81 4.66
C LYS A 75 -6.06 -10.80 5.79
N PRO A 76 -5.42 -11.95 5.49
CA PRO A 76 -5.10 -12.94 6.50
C PRO A 76 -3.93 -12.44 7.37
N ILE A 77 -4.17 -12.37 8.68
CA ILE A 77 -3.20 -11.86 9.66
C ILE A 77 -3.03 -12.91 10.76
N SER A 78 -1.77 -13.23 11.08
CA SER A 78 -1.46 -14.18 12.14
C SER A 78 -1.78 -13.59 13.52
N LYS A 79 -2.19 -14.45 14.47
CA LYS A 79 -2.44 -14.03 15.85
C LYS A 79 -1.17 -13.42 16.45
N GLN A 80 -1.34 -12.29 17.16
CA GLN A 80 -0.25 -11.68 17.89
C GLN A 80 0.28 -12.64 18.97
N LYS A 81 1.60 -12.78 19.06
CA LYS A 81 2.27 -13.42 20.19
C LYS A 81 2.57 -12.33 21.22
N THR A 82 2.00 -12.44 22.41
CA THR A 82 2.12 -11.42 23.46
C THR A 82 2.89 -11.95 24.67
N ASN A 83 3.69 -11.08 25.27
CA ASN A 83 4.32 -11.31 26.57
C ASN A 83 3.76 -10.24 27.52
N LYS A 84 2.95 -10.66 28.49
CA LYS A 84 2.20 -9.75 29.36
C LYS A 84 3.12 -8.86 30.22
N PRO A 85 4.14 -9.40 30.92
CA PRO A 85 5.12 -8.57 31.63
C PRO A 85 5.78 -7.50 30.75
N PHE A 86 6.25 -7.88 29.56
CA PHE A 86 6.87 -6.93 28.61
C PHE A 86 5.90 -5.83 28.17
N LEU A 87 4.65 -6.19 27.86
CA LEU A 87 3.64 -5.20 27.47
C LEU A 87 3.29 -4.26 28.62
N ASP A 88 3.21 -4.77 29.85
CA ASP A 88 2.93 -3.95 31.04
C ASP A 88 4.03 -2.93 31.26
N GLU A 89 5.30 -3.35 31.19
CA GLU A 89 6.44 -2.44 31.27
C GLU A 89 6.43 -1.41 30.14
N LEU A 90 6.20 -1.85 28.89
CA LEU A 90 6.13 -0.97 27.72
C LEU A 90 5.04 0.11 27.89
N THR A 91 3.83 -0.28 28.33
CA THR A 91 2.73 0.65 28.56
C THR A 91 2.95 1.58 29.76
N SER A 92 3.83 1.22 30.70
CA SER A 92 4.19 2.10 31.82
C SER A 92 5.21 3.18 31.46
N ILE A 93 5.99 2.95 30.40
CA ILE A 93 7.09 3.83 29.96
C ILE A 93 6.65 4.74 28.81
N PHE A 94 5.89 4.19 27.86
CA PHE A 94 5.51 4.89 26.65
C PHE A 94 4.06 5.31 26.67
N ASP A 95 3.80 6.53 26.18
CA ASP A 95 2.46 6.97 25.85
C ASP A 95 1.82 6.01 24.84
N GLU A 96 0.48 5.85 24.92
CA GLU A 96 -0.28 4.98 24.03
C GLU A 96 -0.13 5.32 22.54
N ASP A 97 0.44 6.49 22.21
CA ASP A 97 0.69 6.93 20.85
C ASP A 97 1.99 6.42 20.23
N ARG A 98 2.83 5.74 21.02
CA ARG A 98 4.13 5.22 20.58
C ARG A 98 4.13 3.74 20.21
N PHE A 99 3.01 3.05 20.39
CA PHE A 99 2.85 1.66 20.01
C PHE A 99 1.45 1.38 19.46
N SER A 100 1.35 0.27 18.73
CA SER A 100 0.08 -0.28 18.25
C SER A 100 0.17 -1.80 18.26
N SER A 101 -0.94 -2.43 18.64
CA SER A 101 -1.18 -3.86 18.47
C SER A 101 -2.24 -4.14 17.41
N SER A 102 -2.68 -3.14 16.65
CA SER A 102 -3.73 -3.31 15.64
C SER A 102 -3.23 -4.18 14.49
N ASP A 103 -4.14 -4.97 13.94
CA ASP A 103 -3.84 -5.91 12.87
C ASP A 103 -3.42 -5.17 11.58
N GLU A 104 -4.00 -4.00 11.32
CA GLU A 104 -3.69 -3.17 10.15
C GLU A 104 -2.26 -2.61 10.23
N GLU A 105 -1.86 -2.07 11.39
CA GLU A 105 -0.51 -1.55 11.60
C GLU A 105 0.52 -2.67 11.52
N ARG A 106 0.22 -3.83 12.11
CA ARG A 106 1.09 -5.01 12.03
C ARG A 106 1.28 -5.48 10.59
N LEU A 107 0.20 -5.54 9.82
CA LEU A 107 0.24 -5.99 8.44
C LEU A 107 0.99 -5.00 7.54
N LEU A 108 0.81 -3.70 7.75
CA LEU A 108 1.53 -2.68 6.98
C LEU A 108 3.05 -2.73 7.23
N HIS A 109 3.46 -3.07 8.45
CA HIS A 109 4.87 -3.20 8.83
C HIS A 109 5.47 -4.60 8.59
N SER A 110 4.71 -5.55 8.02
CA SER A 110 5.21 -6.91 7.79
C SER A 110 5.72 -7.17 6.38
N HIS A 111 5.80 -6.15 5.52
CA HIS A 111 6.34 -6.28 4.17
C HIS A 111 7.05 -5.00 3.70
N GLY A 112 8.03 -5.18 2.81
CA GLY A 112 8.64 -4.08 2.08
C GLY A 112 7.89 -3.78 0.77
N GLN A 113 8.59 -3.13 -0.14
CA GLN A 113 8.15 -2.91 -1.53
C GLN A 113 9.21 -3.33 -2.55
N THR A 114 10.14 -4.18 -2.12
CA THR A 114 11.33 -4.52 -2.90
C THR A 114 11.02 -5.49 -4.03
N THR A 115 10.02 -6.36 -3.84
CA THR A 115 9.63 -7.35 -4.85
C THR A 115 8.14 -7.26 -5.17
N SER A 116 7.80 -7.56 -6.42
CA SER A 116 6.41 -7.77 -6.83
C SER A 116 5.74 -8.84 -5.99
N ASP A 117 6.49 -9.83 -5.50
CA ASP A 117 5.97 -10.97 -4.75
C ASP A 117 5.47 -10.57 -3.36
N GLU A 118 6.18 -9.70 -2.65
CA GLU A 118 5.72 -9.19 -1.33
C GLU A 118 4.41 -8.42 -1.47
N VAL A 119 4.36 -7.48 -2.41
CA VAL A 119 3.16 -6.68 -2.69
C VAL A 119 2.03 -7.56 -3.20
N TYR A 120 2.34 -8.54 -4.06
CA TYR A 120 1.36 -9.49 -4.55
C TYR A 120 0.77 -10.34 -3.42
N LYS A 121 1.61 -10.87 -2.52
CA LYS A 121 1.17 -11.69 -1.39
C LYS A 121 0.23 -10.93 -0.46
N VAL A 122 0.55 -9.69 -0.09
CA VAL A 122 -0.31 -8.89 0.82
C VAL A 122 -1.62 -8.40 0.16
N LEU A 123 -1.62 -8.18 -1.15
CA LEU A 123 -2.82 -7.77 -1.88
C LEU A 123 -3.73 -8.95 -2.23
N TYR A 124 -3.17 -10.06 -2.70
CA TYR A 124 -3.92 -11.10 -3.40
C TYR A 124 -3.82 -12.49 -2.77
N SER A 125 -3.04 -12.67 -1.71
CA SER A 125 -2.84 -13.98 -1.08
C SER A 125 -2.65 -13.84 0.44
N LYS A 126 -1.53 -14.35 0.98
CA LYS A 126 -1.12 -14.22 2.37
C LYS A 126 0.38 -14.02 2.49
N LEU A 127 0.80 -13.27 3.50
CA LEU A 127 2.21 -13.25 3.91
C LEU A 127 2.56 -14.54 4.64
N GLU A 128 3.78 -15.01 4.43
CA GLU A 128 4.34 -16.12 5.21
C GLU A 128 4.79 -15.59 6.57
N SER A 129 4.57 -16.39 7.61
CA SER A 129 4.78 -16.04 9.01
C SER A 129 5.69 -17.05 9.69
#